data_AF-I2C408-F1
#
_entry.id   AF-I2C408-F1
#
_cell.length_a   1.000
_cell.length_b   1.000
_cell.length_c   1.000
_cell.angle_alpha   90.00
_cell.angle_beta   90.00
_cell.angle_gamma   90.00
#
_symmetry.space_group_name_H-M   'P 1'
#
loop_
_entity.id
_entity.type
_entity.pdbx_description
1 polymer ?
#
loop_
_entity_poly.entity_id
_entity_poly.type
_entity_poly.pdbx_seq_one_letter_code
_entity_poly.pdbx_strand_id
1 'polypeptide(L)' 'MKQTGLLLVVTGLILLQLSIQLPQQNAAWGMTLGASILLNLSGTGLIMRSLHTQTGRR' A
#
# COMPACT_ATOMS: atom_id res chain seq x y z
N MET A 1 -10.33 10.43 -2.76
CA MET A 1 -10.17 9.15 -2.03
C MET A 1 -9.68 8.01 -2.93
N LYS A 2 -10.31 7.72 -4.08
CA LYS A 2 -9.81 6.69 -5.03
C LYS A 2 -8.35 6.87 -5.43
N GLN A 3 -7.97 8.07 -5.89
CA GLN A 3 -6.60 8.37 -6.33
C GLN A 3 -5.59 8.27 -5.17
N THR A 4 -5.97 8.71 -3.97
CA THR A 4 -5.17 8.55 -2.75
C THR A 4 -4.94 7.07 -2.40
N GLY A 5 -5.98 6.25 -2.46
CA GLY A 5 -5.87 4.80 -2.22
C GLY A 5 -4.96 4.11 -3.24
N LEU A 6 -5.10 4.47 -4.52
CA LEU A 6 -4.21 3.98 -5.59
C LEU A 6 -2.75 4.40 -5.36
N LEU A 7 -2.49 5.65 -5.00
CA LEU A 7 -1.13 6.13 -4.71
C LEU A 7 -0.51 5.37 -3.54
N LEU A 8 -1.27 5.10 -2.47
CA LEU A 8 -0.78 4.32 -1.33
C LEU A 8 -0.42 2.89 -1.74
N VAL A 9 -1.27 2.21 -2.53
CA VAL A 9 -0.99 0.86 -3.03
C VAL A 9 0.26 0.88 -3.91
N VAL A 10 0.35 1.77 -4.90
CA VAL A 10 1.51 1.83 -5.80
C VAL A 10 2.80 2.11 -5.04
N THR A 11 2.79 3.05 -4.10
CA THR A 11 3.94 3.35 -3.23
C THR A 11 4.31 2.13 -2.39
N GLY A 12 3.31 1.45 -1.81
CA GLY A 12 3.52 0.22 -1.06
C GLY A 12 4.14 -0.89 -1.92
N LEU A 13 3.68 -1.09 -3.15
CA LEU A 13 4.23 -2.09 -4.08
C LEU A 13 5.68 -1.79 -4.47
N ILE A 14 6.04 -0.52 -4.67
CA ILE A 14 7.42 -0.10 -4.93
C ILE A 14 8.31 -0.44 -3.73
N LEU A 15 7.90 -0.11 -2.51
CA LEU A 15 8.67 -0.43 -1.31
C LEU A 15 8.77 -1.94 -1.07
N LEU A 16 7.71 -2.69 -1.38
CA LEU A 16 7.73 -4.15 -1.28
C LEU A 16 8.75 -4.76 -2.27
N GLN A 17 8.72 -4.34 -3.54
CA GLN A 17 9.70 -4.74 -4.54
C GLN A 17 11.14 -4.42 -4.09
N LEU A 18 11.35 -3.21 -3.57
CA LEU A 18 12.65 -2.80 -3.02
C LEU A 18 13.08 -3.73 -1.87
N SER A 19 12.16 -4.07 -0.96
CA SER A 19 12.45 -4.97 0.18
C SER A 19 12.83 -6.39 -0.25
N ILE A 20 12.35 -6.86 -1.40
CA ILE A 20 12.70 -8.19 -1.94
C ILE A 20 14.08 -8.17 -2.59
N GLN A 21 14.47 -7.05 -3.20
CA GLN A 21 15.74 -6.89 -3.90
C GLN A 21 16.91 -6.53 -2.98
N LEU A 22 16.63 -6.07 -1.76
CA LEU A 22 17.64 -5.71 -0.77
C LEU A 22 18.37 -6.96 -0.25
N PRO A 23 19.70 -7.07 -0.45
CA PRO A 23 20.45 -8.26 -0.08
C PRO A 23 20.68 -8.41 1.43
N GLN A 24 20.50 -7.33 2.21
CA GLN A 24 20.77 -7.32 3.64
C GLN A 24 19.50 -7.02 4.44
N GLN A 25 19.11 -7.97 5.29
CA GLN A 25 17.93 -7.89 6.16
C GLN A 25 18.26 -7.19 7.48
N ASN A 26 18.46 -5.88 7.42
CA ASN A 26 18.72 -5.05 8.60
C ASN A 26 17.45 -4.33 9.09
N ALA A 27 17.57 -3.49 10.13
CA ALA A 27 16.44 -2.75 10.68
C ALA A 27 15.75 -1.84 9.63
N ALA A 28 16.52 -1.23 8.72
CA ALA A 28 15.97 -0.39 7.65
C ALA A 28 15.16 -1.21 6.64
N TRP A 29 15.61 -2.42 6.31
CA TRP A 29 14.83 -3.38 5.51
C TRP A 29 13.51 -3.73 6.21
N GLY A 30 13.55 -4.04 7.51
CA GLY A 30 12.36 -4.36 8.29
C GLY A 30 11.35 -3.19 8.32
N MET A 31 11.83 -1.96 8.49
CA MET A 31 10.99 -0.76 8.41
C MET A 31 10.38 -0.57 7.02
N THR A 32 11.16 -0.80 5.96
CA THR A 32 10.70 -0.67 4.57
C THR A 32 9.62 -1.70 4.24
N LEU A 33 9.81 -2.95 4.66
CA LEU A 33 8.83 -4.01 4.51
C LEU A 33 7.56 -3.70 5.32
N GLY A 34 7.71 -3.28 6.59
CA GLY A 34 6.58 -2.88 7.43
C GLY A 34 5.77 -1.73 6.83
N ALA A 35 6.45 -0.68 6.35
CA ALA A 35 5.80 0.45 5.67
C ALA A 35 5.05 -0.02 4.41
N SER A 36 5.65 -0.91 3.60
CA SER A 36 5.02 -1.45 2.40
C SER A 36 3.70 -2.17 2.70
N ILE A 37 3.65 -2.94 3.79
CA ILE A 37 2.46 -3.67 4.22
C ILE A 37 1.38 -2.69 4.66
N LEU A 38 1.72 -1.73 5.52
CA LEU A 38 0.77 -0.73 6.04
C LEU A 38 0.19 0.13 4.92
N LEU A 39 1.01 0.54 3.95
CA LEU A 39 0.58 1.34 2.80
C LEU A 39 -0.38 0.55 1.89
N ASN A 40 -0.07 -0.71 1.58
CA ASN A 40 -0.94 -1.55 0.76
C ASN A 40 -2.27 -1.86 1.45
N LEU A 41 -2.24 -2.17 2.75
CA LEU A 41 -3.45 -2.46 3.53
C LEU A 41 -4.35 -1.22 3.61
N SER A 42 -3.77 -0.07 3.95
CA SER A 42 -4.49 1.21 4.03
C SER A 42 -5.01 1.66 2.67
N GLY A 43 -4.18 1.57 1.63
CA GLY A 43 -4.54 1.92 0.26
C GLY A 43 -5.70 1.07 -0.26
N THR A 44 -5.63 -0.25 -0.07
CA THR A 44 -6.72 -1.18 -0.42
C THR A 44 -8.00 -0.85 0.35
N GLY A 45 -7.90 -0.59 1.65
CA GLY A 45 -9.05 -0.18 2.47
C GLY A 45 -9.72 1.11 1.94
N LEU A 46 -8.93 2.12 1.54
CA LEU A 46 -9.46 3.34 0.94
C LEU A 46 -10.10 3.10 -0.43
N ILE A 47 -9.54 2.21 -1.24
CA ILE A 47 -10.12 1.82 -2.53
C ILE A 47 -11.45 1.12 -2.31
N MET A 48 -11.50 0.10 -1.44
CA MET A 48 -12.73 -0.63 -1.10
C MET A 48 -13.82 0.30 -0.56
N ARG A 49 -13.48 1.18 0.40
CA ARG A 49 -14.42 2.19 0.92
C ARG A 49 -14.94 3.10 -0.20
N SER A 50 -14.05 3.53 -1.09
CA SER A 50 -14.43 4.38 -2.22
C SER A 50 -15.33 3.65 -3.21
N LEU A 51 -15.11 2.36 -3.46
CA LEU A 51 -15.95 1.54 -4.34
C LEU A 51 -17.32 1.30 -3.71
N HIS A 52 -17.38 0.92 -2.43
CA HIS A 52 -18.64 0.73 -1.71
C HIS A 52 -19.51 1.99 -1.70
N THR A 53 -18.89 3.16 -1.49
CA THR A 53 -19.58 4.47 -1.55
C THR A 53 -20.13 4.78 -2.95
N GLN A 54 -19.55 4.21 -4.01
CA GLN A 54 -20.01 4.42 -5.38
C GLN A 54 -21.12 3.45 -5.76
N THR A 55 -21.06 2.20 -5.28
CA THR A 55 -22.12 1.20 -5.45
C THR A 55 -23.41 1.63 -4.76
N GLY A 56 -23.34 2.18 -3.54
CA GLY A 56 -24.53 2.68 -2.83
C GLY A 56 -25.10 4.01 -3.35
N ARG A 57 -24.49 4.61 -4.37
CA ARG A 57 -24.98 5.84 -5.03
C ARG A 57 -25.58 5.58 -6.42
N ARG A 58 -25.52 4.34 -6.91
CA ARG A 58 -26.20 3.90 -8.13
C ARG A 58 -27.52 3.23 -7.77
#